data_AF-A0A1F7X4N9-F1
#
_entry.id   AF-A0A1F7X4N9-F1
#
_cell.length_a   1.000
_cell.length_b   1.000
_cell.length_c   1.000
_cell.angle_alpha   90.00
_cell.angle_beta   90.00
_cell.angle_gamma   90.00
#
_symmetry.space_group_name_H-M   'P 1'
#
loop_
_entity.id
_entity.type
_entity.pdbx_description
1 polymer ?
#
loop_
_entity_poly.entity_id
_entity_poly.type
_entity_poly.pdbx_seq_one_letter_code
_entity_poly.pdbx_strand_id
1 'polypeptide(L)' 'MKSLEDLDKGFFSKFKQKEWIDSASYEELLRKWRFAEIGDPFFTGEIGQYYAKKIDEKRNEVGNEEHVRISKKIGWQRK' A
#
# COMPACT_ATOMS: atom_id res chain seq x y z
N MET A 1 7.59 -29.20 -2.74
CA MET A 1 6.32 -29.10 -1.99
C MET A 1 6.55 -28.06 -0.88
N LYS A 2 5.75 -26.99 -0.77
CA LYS A 2 5.93 -25.99 0.31
C LYS A 2 5.51 -26.60 1.65
N SER A 3 6.24 -26.34 2.72
CA SER A 3 5.88 -26.86 4.05
C SER A 3 4.64 -26.14 4.59
N LEU A 4 3.93 -26.76 5.55
CA LEU A 4 2.76 -26.15 6.20
C LEU A 4 3.13 -24.83 6.90
N GLU A 5 4.35 -24.73 7.44
CA GLU A 5 4.88 -23.52 8.08
C GLU A 5 5.11 -22.38 7.07
N ASP A 6 5.50 -22.70 5.83
CA ASP A 6 5.67 -21.70 4.78
C ASP A 6 4.33 -21.14 4.28
N LEU A 7 3.27 -21.95 4.31
CA LEU A 7 1.91 -21.53 3.98
C LEU A 7 1.34 -20.60 5.05
N ASP A 8 1.55 -20.94 6.33
CA ASP A 8 1.09 -20.13 7.47
C ASP A 8 1.79 -18.76 7.53
N LYS A 9 3.11 -18.72 7.31
CA LYS A 9 3.88 -17.47 7.23
C LYS A 9 3.40 -16.57 6.09
N GLY A 10 3.11 -17.14 4.92
CA GLY A 10 2.59 -16.39 3.78
C GLY A 10 1.21 -15.79 4.06
N PHE A 11 0.34 -16.54 4.72
CA PHE A 11 -0.98 -16.06 5.13
C PHE A 11 -0.89 -14.95 6.18
N PHE A 12 -0.10 -15.14 7.23
CA PHE A 12 0.09 -14.16 8.29
C PHE A 12 0.74 -12.87 7.79
N SER A 13 1.68 -12.97 6.84
CA SER A 13 2.26 -11.80 6.16
C SER A 13 1.19 -10.99 5.42
N LYS A 14 0.32 -11.65 4.65
CA LYS A 14 -0.77 -11.00 3.92
C LYS A 14 -1.75 -10.30 4.86
N PHE A 15 -2.10 -10.95 5.96
CA PHE A 15 -2.99 -10.37 6.98
C PHE A 15 -2.42 -9.04 7.52
N LYS A 16 -1.16 -9.06 7.96
CA LYS A 16 -0.46 -7.84 8.44
C LYS A 16 -0.37 -6.74 7.39
N GLN A 17 -0.17 -7.09 6.12
CA GLN A 17 -0.14 -6.11 5.04
C GLN A 17 -1.51 -5.44 4.85
N LYS A 18 -2.61 -6.20 4.89
CA LYS A 18 -3.97 -5.64 4.82
C LYS A 18 -4.26 -4.73 6.01
N GLU A 19 -3.92 -5.16 7.23
CA GLU A 19 -4.08 -4.33 8.43
C GLU A 19 -3.30 -3.01 8.33
N TRP A 20 -2.06 -3.05 7.82
CA TRP A 20 -1.29 -1.83 7.57
C TRP A 20 -1.96 -0.94 6.51
N ILE A 21 -2.45 -1.51 5.41
CA ILE A 21 -3.15 -0.75 4.36
C ILE A 21 -4.41 -0.07 4.92
N ASP A 22 -5.17 -0.77 5.76
CA ASP A 22 -6.41 -0.25 6.33
C ASP A 22 -6.15 0.91 7.30
N SER A 23 -5.12 0.77 8.13
CA SER A 23 -4.72 1.79 9.11
C SER A 23 -3.97 2.97 8.49
N ALA A 24 -3.29 2.79 7.35
CA ALA A 24 -2.49 3.84 6.71
C ALA A 24 -3.35 5.01 6.21
N SER A 25 -2.86 6.23 6.40
CA SER A 25 -3.43 7.44 5.78
C SER A 25 -3.22 7.44 4.26
N TYR A 26 -3.98 8.29 3.55
CA TYR A 26 -3.78 8.48 2.12
C TYR A 26 -2.33 8.91 1.78
N GLU A 27 -1.73 9.77 2.61
CA GLU A 27 -0.33 10.21 2.45
C GLU A 27 0.66 9.05 2.56
N GLU A 28 0.49 8.17 3.55
CA GLU A 28 1.35 7.01 3.75
C GLU A 28 1.23 5.99 2.62
N LEU A 29 0.01 5.74 2.14
CA LEU A 29 -0.22 4.92 0.96
C LEU A 29 0.47 5.56 -0.25
N LEU A 30 0.19 6.82 -0.57
CA LEU A 30 0.79 7.47 -1.73
C LEU A 30 2.33 7.50 -1.66
N ARG A 31 2.90 7.68 -0.47
CA ARG A 31 4.35 7.61 -0.24
C ARG A 31 4.90 6.21 -0.50
N LYS A 32 4.25 5.16 0.03
CA LYS A 32 4.65 3.77 -0.19
C LYS A 32 4.58 3.40 -1.67
N TRP A 33 3.51 3.77 -2.38
CA TRP A 33 3.39 3.58 -3.83
C TRP A 33 4.54 4.24 -4.61
N ARG A 34 4.89 5.47 -4.25
CA ARG A 34 5.87 6.26 -5.01
C ARG A 34 7.32 5.78 -4.81
N PHE A 35 7.67 5.28 -3.63
CA PHE A 35 9.06 4.99 -3.27
C PHE A 35 9.39 3.52 -3.06
N ALA A 36 8.41 2.63 -3.13
CA ALA A 36 8.66 1.20 -3.05
C ALA A 36 9.61 0.71 -4.15
N GLU A 37 10.34 -0.35 -3.83
CA GLU A 37 11.21 -1.02 -4.77
C GLU A 37 10.40 -1.85 -5.78
N ILE A 38 10.98 -2.07 -6.96
CA ILE A 38 10.38 -2.94 -7.96
C ILE A 38 10.26 -4.35 -7.36
N GLY A 39 9.05 -4.93 -7.43
CA GLY A 39 8.76 -6.24 -6.86
C GLY A 39 8.32 -6.22 -5.39
N ASP A 40 8.05 -5.05 -4.80
CA ASP A 40 7.52 -4.97 -3.43
C ASP A 40 6.21 -5.79 -3.30
N PRO A 41 6.13 -6.72 -2.33
CA PRO A 41 4.95 -7.57 -2.12
C PRO A 41 3.64 -6.82 -1.91
N PHE A 42 3.67 -5.55 -1.50
CA PHE A 42 2.46 -4.72 -1.37
C PHE A 42 1.75 -4.48 -2.70
N PHE A 43 2.43 -4.67 -3.83
CA PHE A 43 1.89 -4.41 -5.18
C PHE A 43 1.75 -5.68 -6.03
N THR A 44 1.80 -6.86 -5.42
CA THR A 44 1.72 -8.14 -6.13
C THR A 44 0.52 -8.97 -5.65
N GLY A 45 -0.13 -9.66 -6.60
CA GLY A 45 -1.22 -10.59 -6.33
C GLY A 45 -2.39 -9.93 -5.59
N GLU A 46 -2.98 -10.70 -4.67
CA GLU A 46 -4.15 -10.27 -3.87
C GLU A 46 -3.89 -9.00 -3.05
N ILE A 47 -2.68 -8.84 -2.48
CA ILE A 47 -2.34 -7.65 -1.69
C ILE A 47 -2.24 -6.42 -2.59
N GLY A 48 -1.64 -6.56 -3.78
CA GLY A 48 -1.60 -5.47 -4.77
C GLY A 48 -2.99 -5.01 -5.21
N GLN A 49 -3.91 -5.95 -5.45
CA GLN A 49 -5.30 -5.64 -5.77
C GLN A 49 -6.00 -4.91 -4.62
N TYR A 50 -5.78 -5.37 -3.38
CA TYR A 50 -6.33 -4.74 -2.18
C TYR A 50 -5.79 -3.32 -1.98
N TYR A 51 -4.48 -3.14 -2.16
CA TYR A 51 -3.82 -1.86 -2.08
C TYR A 51 -4.40 -0.86 -3.08
N ALA A 52 -4.49 -1.26 -4.36
CA ALA A 52 -5.01 -0.41 -5.43
C ALA A 52 -6.45 0.04 -5.13
N LYS A 53 -7.29 -0.85 -4.61
CA LYS A 53 -8.65 -0.51 -4.17
C LYS A 53 -8.63 0.52 -3.03
N LYS A 54 -7.83 0.28 -1.98
CA LYS A 54 -7.81 1.12 -0.78
C LYS A 54 -7.23 2.51 -1.02
N ILE A 55 -6.19 2.64 -1.84
CA ILE A 55 -5.65 3.95 -2.18
C ILE A 55 -6.63 4.77 -3.03
N ASP A 56 -7.43 4.14 -3.89
CA ASP A 56 -8.47 4.83 -4.67
C ASP A 56 -9.62 5.29 -3.77
N GLU A 57 -10.12 4.42 -2.89
CA GLU A 57 -11.11 4.77 -1.86
C GLU A 57 -10.64 5.99 -1.05
N LYS A 58 -9.44 5.93 -0.48
CA LYS A 58 -8.89 7.05 0.30
C LYS A 58 -8.61 8.30 -0.53
N ARG A 59 -8.25 8.17 -1.81
CA ARG A 59 -8.12 9.31 -2.74
C ARG A 59 -9.44 10.03 -2.92
N ASN A 60 -10.53 9.28 -3.07
CA ASN A 60 -11.86 9.82 -3.23
C ASN A 60 -12.36 10.47 -1.93
N GLU A 61 -12.05 9.89 -0.77
CA GLU A 61 -12.37 10.45 0.56
C GLU A 61 -11.69 11.81 0.81
N VAL A 62 -10.39 11.94 0.53
CA VAL A 62 -9.67 13.20 0.75
C VAL A 62 -10.01 14.27 -0.28
N GLY A 63 -10.44 13.88 -1.48
CA GLY A 63 -10.77 14.79 -2.57
C GLY A 63 -9.55 15.34 -3.32
N ASN A 64 -9.83 16.03 -4.44
CA ASN A 64 -8.79 16.44 -5.39
C ASN A 64 -7.81 17.48 -4.85
N GLU A 65 -8.30 18.48 -4.10
CA GLU A 65 -7.44 19.54 -3.56
C GLU A 65 -6.41 18.98 -2.58
N GLU A 66 -6.88 18.14 -1.65
CA GLU A 66 -6.04 17.53 -0.64
C GLU A 66 -5.08 16.50 -1.26
N HIS A 67 -5.54 15.73 -2.25
CA HIS A 67 -4.67 14.87 -3.06
C HIS A 67 -3.50 15.66 -3.68
N VAL A 68 -3.77 16.81 -4.31
CA VAL A 68 -2.73 17.66 -4.91
C VAL A 68 -1.78 18.19 -3.84
N ARG A 69 -2.31 18.65 -2.70
CA ARG A 69 -1.51 19.15 -1.58
C ARG A 69 -0.56 18.08 -1.04
N ILE A 70 -1.07 16.87 -0.77
CA ILE A 70 -0.28 15.73 -0.30
C ILE A 70 0.76 15.31 -1.34
N SER A 71 0.38 15.22 -2.62
CA SER A 71 1.31 14.85 -3.70
C SER A 71 2.50 15.82 -3.79
N LYS A 72 2.23 17.13 -3.71
CA LYS A 72 3.28 18.17 -3.67
C LYS A 72 4.15 18.08 -2.42
N LYS A 73 3.55 17.82 -1.26
CA LYS A 73 4.26 17.65 0.03
C LYS A 73 5.23 16.47 -0.02
N ILE A 74 4.82 15.33 -0.58
CA ILE A 74 5.65 14.12 -0.69
C ILE A 74 6.81 14.35 -1.68
N GLY A 75 6.52 14.95 -2.85
CA GLY A 75 7.51 15.14 -3.91
C GLY A 75 7.98 13.83 -4.56
N TRP A 76 9.10 13.91 -5.29
CA TRP A 76 9.67 12.78 -6.08
C TRP A 76 11.09 12.38 -5.69
N GLN A 77 11.71 13.12 -4.77
CA GLN A 77 13.06 12.82 -4.30
C GLN A 77 12.97 11.86 -3.11
N ARG A 78 13.82 10.83 -3.13
CA ARG A 78 14.03 9.99 -1.94
C ARG A 78 14.80 10.86 -0.93
N LYS A 79 14.15 11.20 0.18
CA LYS A 79 14.81 11.83 1.33
C LYS A 79 15.37 10.77 2.25
#